data_AF-A0A8B8J0N1-F1
#
_entry.id   AF-A0A8B8J0N1-F1
#
_cell.length_a   1.000
_cell.length_b   1.000
_cell.length_c   1.000
_cell.angle_alpha   90.00
_cell.angle_beta   90.00
_cell.angle_gamma   90.00
#
_symmetry.space_group_name_H-M   'P 1'
#
loop_
_entity.id
_entity.type
_entity.pdbx_description
1 polymer ?
#
loop_
_entity_poly.entity_id
_entity_poly.type
_entity_poly.pdbx_seq_one_letter_code
_entity_poly.pdbx_strand_id
1 'polypeptide(L)'
;MWAKQHEDVIPANKTKLDIYLEEGIYRPSDEDHDKFDALNWWKANTLKFRYLSKMARDILSIPISTVASEAAFSAEGRVLDQYRSSLKPETVQAFICTGDWLRHELGLEQSSNGDEEFMQWNTETGLN
;
A
#
# COMPACT_ATOMS: atom_id res chain seq x y z
N MET A 1 29.49 -4.25 -30.00
CA MET A 1 28.09 -3.80 -30.17
C MET A 1 27.17 -4.89 -29.64
N TRP A 2 26.78 -4.83 -28.37
CA TRP A 2 26.00 -5.88 -27.69
C TRP A 2 24.65 -5.34 -27.20
N ALA A 3 23.89 -4.70 -28.09
CA ALA A 3 22.58 -4.13 -27.75
C ALA A 3 21.42 -4.82 -28.51
N LYS A 4 21.36 -6.15 -28.41
CA LYS A 4 20.19 -6.94 -28.82
C LYS A 4 19.98 -8.14 -27.89
N GLN A 5 19.53 -7.87 -26.66
CA GLN A 5 18.87 -8.90 -25.86
C GLN A 5 17.71 -8.24 -25.12
N HIS A 6 16.56 -8.91 -25.13
CA HIS A 6 15.24 -8.49 -24.64
C HIS A 6 14.37 -7.65 -25.58
N GLU A 7 14.11 -8.20 -26.76
CA GLU A 7 12.78 -8.07 -27.34
C GLU A 7 11.99 -9.30 -26.88
N ASP A 8 11.00 -9.10 -26.00
CA ASP A 8 10.10 -10.16 -25.56
C ASP A 8 9.47 -10.77 -26.81
N VAL A 9 9.80 -12.03 -27.14
CA VAL A 9 9.21 -12.75 -28.27
C VAL A 9 7.77 -13.10 -27.87
N ILE A 10 6.88 -12.13 -27.98
CA ILE A 10 5.45 -12.31 -27.79
C ILE A 10 4.91 -12.99 -29.06
N PRO A 11 4.29 -14.17 -28.96
CA PRO A 11 3.63 -14.81 -30.09
C PRO A 11 2.64 -13.82 -30.73
N ALA A 12 2.60 -13.73 -32.05
CA ALA A 12 1.82 -12.72 -32.78
C ALA A 12 0.30 -12.70 -32.47
N ASN A 13 -0.20 -13.72 -31.77
CA ASN A 13 -1.59 -13.90 -31.37
C ASN A 13 -1.85 -13.77 -29.86
N LYS A 14 -0.87 -13.36 -29.04
CA LYS A 14 -1.04 -13.25 -27.58
C LYS A 14 -0.63 -11.86 -27.08
N THR A 15 -1.35 -11.36 -26.10
CA THR A 15 -1.01 -10.13 -25.38
C THR A 15 -0.13 -10.43 -24.16
N LYS A 16 0.50 -9.40 -23.57
CA LYS A 16 1.21 -9.55 -22.29
C LYS A 16 0.28 -10.05 -21.17
N LEU A 17 -1.01 -9.73 -21.24
CA LEU A 17 -2.02 -10.21 -20.31
C LEU A 17 -2.28 -11.70 -20.52
N ASP A 18 -2.42 -12.16 -21.76
CA ASP A 18 -2.60 -13.60 -22.05
C ASP A 18 -1.41 -14.42 -21.55
N ILE A 19 -0.19 -13.93 -21.74
CA ILE A 19 1.03 -14.57 -21.22
C ILE A 19 1.00 -14.65 -19.69
N TYR A 20 0.56 -13.59 -19.01
CA TYR A 20 0.42 -13.58 -17.56
C TYR A 20 -0.66 -14.56 -17.06
N LEU A 21 -1.81 -14.61 -17.74
CA LEU A 21 -2.92 -15.50 -17.38
C LEU A 21 -2.59 -16.98 -17.64
N GLU A 22 -1.72 -17.26 -18.60
CA GLU A 22 -1.21 -18.61 -18.88
C GLU A 22 -0.04 -19.01 -17.97
N GLU A 23 0.57 -18.05 -17.27
CA GLU A 23 1.66 -18.33 -16.34
C GLU A 23 1.12 -19.07 -15.10
N GLY A 24 1.91 -20.03 -14.62
CA GLY A 24 1.55 -20.78 -13.40
C GLY A 24 1.38 -19.83 -12.22
N ILE A 25 0.30 -20.01 -11.46
CA ILE A 25 0.05 -19.22 -10.25
C ILE A 25 1.22 -19.43 -9.29
N TYR A 26 1.92 -18.34 -8.97
CA TYR A 26 2.90 -18.35 -7.89
C TYR A 26 2.15 -18.58 -6.57
N ARG A 27 2.33 -19.77 -6.00
CA ARG A 27 1.86 -20.08 -4.64
C ARG A 27 3.07 -19.96 -3.71
N PRO A 28 3.05 -19.00 -2.77
CA PRO A 28 3.97 -19.03 -1.64
C PRO A 28 3.90 -20.40 -0.95
N SER A 29 4.99 -20.81 -0.32
CA SER A 29 4.96 -21.99 0.55
C SER A 29 3.93 -21.79 1.66
N ASP A 30 3.38 -22.88 2.23
CA ASP A 30 2.39 -22.79 3.32
C ASP A 30 2.92 -22.01 4.55
N GLU A 31 4.25 -21.91 4.71
CA GLU A 31 4.93 -21.17 5.78
C GLU A 31 5.11 -19.67 5.47
N ASP A 32 5.02 -19.27 4.19
CA ASP A 32 5.24 -17.91 3.71
C ASP A 32 3.94 -17.21 3.26
N HIS A 33 2.80 -17.88 3.34
CA HIS A 33 1.51 -17.35 2.88
C HIS A 33 1.18 -16.00 3.54
N ASP A 34 1.45 -15.86 4.84
CA ASP A 34 1.18 -14.63 5.60
C ASP A 34 2.22 -13.52 5.35
N LYS A 35 3.31 -13.82 4.62
CA LYS A 35 4.40 -12.88 4.31
C LYS A 35 4.44 -12.48 2.84
N PHE A 36 3.49 -12.93 2.04
CA PHE A 36 3.48 -12.63 0.62
C PHE A 36 3.14 -11.15 0.38
N ASP A 37 4.13 -10.39 -0.08
CA ASP A 37 3.96 -9.01 -0.50
C ASP A 37 3.73 -8.93 -2.02
N ALA A 38 2.46 -8.75 -2.39
CA ALA A 38 2.04 -8.62 -3.78
C ALA A 38 2.68 -7.40 -4.49
N LEU A 39 2.87 -6.27 -3.80
CA LEU A 39 3.46 -5.07 -4.39
C LEU A 39 4.95 -5.29 -4.69
N ASN A 40 5.68 -5.93 -3.78
CA ASN A 40 7.08 -6.29 -4.01
C ASN A 40 7.23 -7.35 -5.11
N TRP A 41 6.29 -8.31 -5.22
CA TRP A 41 6.27 -9.26 -6.33
C TRP A 41 6.08 -8.55 -7.68
N TRP A 42 5.13 -7.62 -7.79
CA TRP A 42 4.91 -6.85 -9.02
C TRP A 42 6.07 -5.94 -9.36
N LYS A 43 6.78 -5.41 -8.35
CA LYS A 43 8.01 -4.61 -8.49
C LYS A 43 9.15 -5.45 -9.08
N ALA A 44 9.36 -6.67 -8.60
CA ALA A 44 10.35 -7.60 -9.14
C ALA A 44 10.04 -8.02 -10.59
N ASN A 45 8.76 -8.11 -10.95
CA ASN A 45 8.31 -8.54 -12.29
C ASN A 45 8.09 -7.39 -13.29
N THR A 46 8.51 -6.16 -12.96
CA THR A 46 8.35 -4.97 -13.82
C THR A 46 9.00 -5.09 -15.20
N LEU A 47 10.14 -5.78 -15.29
CA LEU A 47 10.83 -5.96 -16.57
C LEU A 47 10.02 -6.86 -17.52
N LYS A 48 9.43 -7.93 -16.98
CA LYS A 48 8.59 -8.88 -17.73
C LYS A 48 7.24 -8.26 -18.09
N PHE A 49 6.61 -7.60 -17.12
CA PHE A 49 5.23 -7.14 -17.18
C PHE A 49 5.08 -5.63 -17.02
N ARG A 50 5.88 -4.83 -17.74
CA ARG A 50 5.95 -3.36 -17.60
C ARG A 50 4.62 -2.62 -17.42
N TYR A 51 3.61 -2.94 -18.24
CA TYR A 51 2.31 -2.26 -18.17
C TYR A 51 1.39 -2.86 -17.11
N LEU A 52 1.40 -4.19 -16.94
CA LEU A 52 0.58 -4.86 -15.92
C LEU A 52 1.09 -4.55 -14.52
N SER A 53 2.41 -4.52 -14.27
CA SER A 53 2.97 -4.12 -12.98
C SER A 53 2.57 -2.70 -12.57
N LYS A 54 2.43 -1.77 -13.53
CA LYS A 54 1.93 -0.42 -13.24
C LYS A 54 0.46 -0.45 -12.85
N MET A 55 -0.38 -1.12 -13.64
CA MET A 55 -1.81 -1.26 -13.33
C MET A 55 -2.03 -1.95 -11.99
N ALA A 56 -1.31 -3.06 -11.74
CA ALA A 56 -1.41 -3.81 -10.51
C ALA A 56 -0.99 -2.99 -9.30
N ARG A 57 0.11 -2.22 -9.38
CA ARG A 57 0.50 -1.30 -8.31
C ARG A 57 -0.60 -0.27 -8.04
N ASP A 58 -1.12 0.37 -9.07
CA ASP A 58 -2.11 1.43 -8.92
C ASP A 58 -3.46 0.89 -8.37
N ILE A 59 -3.81 -0.36 -8.65
CA ILE A 59 -5.00 -1.04 -8.11
C ILE A 59 -4.76 -1.53 -6.67
N LEU A 60 -3.63 -2.18 -6.41
CA LEU A 60 -3.31 -2.79 -5.11
C LEU A 60 -2.90 -1.77 -4.05
N SER A 61 -2.48 -0.56 -4.43
CA SER A 61 -2.17 0.51 -3.48
C SER A 61 -3.40 1.21 -2.91
N ILE A 62 -4.59 0.90 -3.41
CA ILE A 62 -5.84 1.49 -2.90
C ILE A 62 -6.17 0.80 -1.56
N PRO A 63 -6.25 1.53 -0.45
CA PRO A 63 -6.67 0.95 0.82
C PRO A 63 -8.09 0.41 0.70
N ILE A 64 -8.30 -0.84 1.11
CA ILE A 64 -9.59 -1.54 0.98
C ILE A 64 -10.61 -1.03 2.02
N SER A 65 -10.15 -0.40 3.11
CA SER A 65 -11.01 0.05 4.21
C SER A 65 -10.95 1.57 4.43
N THR A 66 -12.08 2.13 4.86
CA THR A 66 -12.17 3.49 5.41
C THR A 66 -11.40 3.63 6.73
N VAL A 67 -11.06 2.51 7.39
CA VAL A 67 -10.34 2.47 8.66
C VAL A 67 -8.99 3.17 8.55
N ALA A 68 -8.30 3.12 7.40
CA ALA A 68 -7.06 3.89 7.19
C ALA A 68 -7.30 5.41 7.26
N SER A 69 -8.42 5.89 6.71
CA SER A 69 -8.81 7.29 6.82
C SER A 69 -9.24 7.65 8.24
N GLU A 70 -10.00 6.78 8.93
CA GLU A 70 -10.41 6.99 10.32
C GLU A 70 -9.22 6.95 11.28
N ALA A 71 -8.21 6.10 11.04
CA ALA A 71 -6.97 6.07 11.81
C ALA A 71 -6.15 7.34 11.59
N ALA A 72 -6.06 7.85 10.35
CA ALA A 72 -5.43 9.14 10.07
C ALA A 72 -6.16 10.27 10.81
N PHE A 73 -7.50 10.33 10.75
CA PHE A 73 -8.29 11.33 11.47
C PHE A 73 -8.21 11.19 13.01
N SER A 74 -8.16 9.96 13.54
CA SER A 74 -8.10 9.69 14.97
C SER A 74 -6.73 9.99 15.57
N ALA A 75 -5.65 9.65 14.85
CA ALA A 75 -4.29 10.04 15.20
C ALA A 75 -4.14 11.57 15.17
N GLU A 76 -4.80 12.23 14.22
CA GLU A 76 -4.78 13.69 14.09
C GLU A 76 -5.70 14.41 15.10
N GLY A 77 -6.74 13.75 15.61
CA GLY A 77 -7.62 14.29 16.65
C GLY A 77 -6.91 14.64 17.97
N ARG A 78 -5.72 14.07 18.22
CA ARG A 78 -4.85 14.42 19.36
C ARG A 78 -3.88 15.58 19.07
N VAL A 79 -3.81 16.05 17.83
CA VAL A 79 -2.89 17.12 17.36
C VAL A 79 -3.62 18.45 17.13
N LEU A 80 -4.96 18.45 17.09
CA LEU A 80 -5.79 19.65 17.03
C LEU A 80 -6.06 20.23 18.44
N ASP A 81 -5.00 20.71 19.09
CA ASP A 81 -5.10 21.55 20.29
C ASP A 81 -5.85 22.87 19.99
N GLN A 82 -6.41 23.52 21.02
CA GLN A 82 -7.23 24.75 20.96
C GLN A 82 -6.65 25.86 20.08
N TYR A 83 -5.33 25.86 19.85
CA TYR A 83 -4.63 26.81 19.00
C TYR A 83 -4.93 26.66 17.49
N ARG A 84 -5.35 25.47 17.03
CA ARG A 84 -5.66 25.22 15.61
C ARG A 84 -7.14 25.29 15.25
N SER A 85 -8.03 25.38 16.22
CA SER A 85 -9.46 25.63 15.99
C SER A 85 -9.74 27.01 15.34
N SER A 86 -8.76 27.92 15.35
CA SER A 86 -8.81 29.22 14.68
C SER A 86 -8.21 29.23 13.26
N LEU A 87 -7.56 28.15 12.82
CA LEU A 87 -6.97 28.08 11.49
C LEU A 87 -8.01 27.72 10.45
N LYS A 88 -7.83 28.25 9.22
CA LYS A 88 -8.69 27.86 8.11
C LYS A 88 -8.44 26.39 7.74
N PRO A 89 -9.47 25.64 7.33
CA PRO A 89 -9.33 24.23 6.95
C PRO A 89 -8.20 23.95 5.95
N GLU A 90 -7.97 24.86 5.00
CA GLU A 90 -6.92 24.72 3.99
C GLU A 90 -5.51 24.76 4.60
N THR A 91 -5.33 25.56 5.67
CA THR A 91 -4.04 25.66 6.39
C THR A 91 -3.78 24.44 7.26
N VAL A 92 -4.84 23.85 7.81
CA VAL A 92 -4.77 22.60 8.56
C VAL A 92 -4.40 21.45 7.61
N GLN A 93 -5.11 21.33 6.48
CA GLN A 93 -4.80 20.35 5.43
C GLN A 93 -3.35 20.43 4.95
N ALA A 94 -2.86 21.63 4.63
CA ALA A 94 -1.48 21.82 4.19
C ALA A 94 -0.46 21.35 5.24
N PHE A 95 -0.75 21.58 6.53
CA PHE A 95 0.12 21.16 7.63
C PHE A 95 0.14 19.64 7.82
N ILE A 96 -1.02 18.98 7.76
CA ILE A 96 -1.11 17.51 7.84
C ILE A 96 -0.37 16.87 6.68
N CYS A 97 -0.68 17.29 5.43
CA CYS A 97 -0.05 16.73 4.24
C CYS A 97 1.47 16.92 4.25
N THR A 98 1.95 18.09 4.70
CA THR A 98 3.39 18.35 4.82
C THR A 98 4.02 17.49 5.93
N GLY A 99 3.32 17.33 7.05
CA GLY A 99 3.76 16.48 8.16
C GLY A 99 3.87 15.01 7.76
N ASP A 100 2.86 14.47 7.08
CA ASP A 100 2.84 13.08 6.61
C ASP A 100 3.92 12.82 5.56
N TRP A 101 4.11 13.75 4.62
CA TRP A 101 5.18 13.65 3.64
C TRP A 101 6.56 13.64 4.33
N LEU A 102 6.80 14.55 5.27
CA LEU A 102 8.07 14.60 6.00
C LEU A 102 8.34 13.32 6.79
N ARG A 103 7.32 12.71 7.40
CA ARG A 103 7.45 11.43 8.11
C ARG A 103 7.82 10.29 7.15
N HIS A 104 7.17 10.23 5.99
CA HIS A 104 7.48 9.25 4.94
C HIS A 104 8.92 9.41 4.43
N GLU A 105 9.37 10.64 4.17
CA GLU A 105 10.72 10.91 3.67
C GLU A 105 11.81 10.56 4.70
N LEU A 106 11.52 10.75 5.99
CA LEU A 106 12.45 10.45 7.09
C LEU A 106 12.37 9.00 7.59
N GLY A 107 11.48 8.17 7.02
CA GLY A 107 11.27 6.77 7.44
C GLY A 107 10.76 6.62 8.88
N LEU A 108 10.08 7.64 9.41
CA LEU A 108 9.53 7.66 10.78
C LEU A 108 8.13 7.02 10.83
N GLU A 109 7.92 5.91 10.13
CA GLU A 109 6.66 5.17 10.23
C GLU A 109 6.49 4.69 11.67
N GLN A 110 5.49 5.23 12.36
CA GLN A 110 5.04 4.64 13.60
C GLN A 110 4.43 3.29 13.23
N SER A 111 5.05 2.20 13.71
CA SER A 111 4.36 0.92 13.88
C SER A 111 3.00 1.23 14.50
N SER A 112 1.92 0.97 13.78
CA SER A 112 0.56 1.03 14.33
C SER A 112 0.41 -0.11 15.34
N ASN A 113 1.02 0.06 16.51
CA ASN A 113 0.67 -0.72 17.70
C ASN A 113 -0.76 -0.40 18.20
N GLY A 114 -1.56 0.37 17.44
CA GLY A 114 -2.95 0.66 17.75
C GLY A 114 -3.91 -0.49 17.39
N ASP A 115 -3.46 -1.46 16.60
CA ASP A 115 -4.30 -2.55 16.11
C ASP A 115 -4.43 -3.66 17.17
N GLU A 116 -3.36 -3.86 17.96
CA GLU A 116 -3.31 -4.83 19.06
C GLU A 116 -4.14 -4.36 20.28
N GLU A 117 -4.12 -3.04 20.58
CA GLU A 117 -4.85 -2.48 21.73
C GLU A 117 -6.38 -2.48 21.48
N PHE A 118 -6.82 -2.24 20.23
CA PHE A 118 -8.24 -2.26 19.84
C PHE A 118 -8.82 -3.68 19.82
N MET A 119 -8.02 -4.68 19.43
CA MET A 119 -8.41 -6.09 19.53
C MET A 119 -8.45 -6.57 20.98
N GLN A 120 -7.54 -6.10 21.83
CA GLN A 120 -7.51 -6.47 23.24
C GLN A 120 -8.71 -5.90 24.02
N TRP A 121 -9.12 -4.66 23.75
CA TRP A 121 -10.28 -4.03 24.41
C TRP A 121 -11.62 -4.71 24.12
N ASN A 122 -11.83 -5.18 22.88
CA ASN A 122 -13.05 -5.91 22.52
C ASN A 122 -13.15 -7.28 23.22
N THR A 123 -12.00 -7.90 23.50
CA THR A 123 -11.94 -9.20 24.20
C THR A 123 -12.20 -9.04 25.71
N GLU A 124 -11.84 -7.90 26.30
CA GLU A 124 -12.01 -7.60 27.73
C GLU A 124 -13.41 -7.07 28.09
N THR A 125 -14.09 -6.40 27.15
CA THR A 125 -15.40 -5.79 27.39
C THR A 125 -16.60 -6.72 27.15
N GLY A 126 -16.38 -7.93 26.62
CA GLY A 126 -17.41 -8.97 26.52
C GLY A 126 -18.64 -8.59 25.71
N LEU A 127 -18.50 -7.69 24.73
CA LEU A 127 -19.58 -7.34 23.80
C LEU A 127 -19.45 -8.18 22.52
N ASN A 128 -19.97 -9.41 22.59
CA ASN A 128 -20.48 -10.16 21.44
C ASN A 128 -21.96 -10.47 21.69
#